data_AF-A0A316L1G1-F1
#
_entry.id   AF-A0A316L1G1-F1
#
_cell.length_a   1.000
_cell.length_b   1.000
_cell.length_c   1.000
_cell.angle_alpha   90.00
_cell.angle_beta   90.00
_cell.angle_gamma   90.00
#
_symmetry.space_group_name_H-M   'P 1'
#
loop_
_entity.id
_entity.type
_entity.pdbx_description
1 polymer ?
#
loop_
_entity_poly.entity_id
_entity_poly.type
_entity_poly.pdbx_seq_one_letter_code
_entity_poly.pdbx_strand_id
1 'polypeptide(L)'
;MSKNEMNVFFKTLLSIPSIVGIAYMISFWSIDFLKWISNNLVDFQYQAPIVNGLTLLQIGILIYRLWTYKNLPKEKKTNWTIFLVVFNVIASLIFIWKKDYVFEKMDKSTSP
;
A
#
# COMPACT_ATOMS: atom_id res chain seq x y z
N MET A 1 20.55 -4.16 13.17
CA MET A 1 19.32 -4.06 12.37
C MET A 1 18.31 -3.28 13.21
N SER A 2 17.79 -2.16 12.71
CA SER A 2 16.81 -1.35 13.44
C SER A 2 15.62 -2.22 13.86
N LYS A 3 15.19 -2.13 15.12
CA LYS A 3 14.05 -2.88 15.67
C LYS A 3 12.69 -2.55 15.02
N ASN A 4 12.61 -1.50 14.18
CA ASN A 4 11.36 -0.99 13.61
C ASN A 4 11.28 -0.98 12.06
N GLU A 5 12.35 -1.34 11.35
CA GLU A 5 12.34 -1.34 9.89
C GLU A 5 11.45 -2.48 9.36
N MET A 6 10.57 -2.16 8.42
CA MET A 6 9.70 -3.14 7.80
C MET A 6 10.54 -4.13 7.00
N ASN A 7 10.44 -5.42 7.32
CA ASN A 7 11.16 -6.48 6.59
C ASN A 7 10.79 -6.43 5.10
N VAL A 8 11.79 -6.60 4.23
CA VAL A 8 11.62 -6.67 2.77
C VAL A 8 10.55 -7.68 2.37
N PHE A 9 10.49 -8.86 3.02
CA PHE A 9 9.43 -9.83 2.74
C PHE A 9 8.03 -9.25 2.97
N PHE A 10 7.83 -8.55 4.09
CA PHE A 10 6.56 -7.92 4.41
C PHE A 10 6.26 -6.73 3.48
N LYS A 11 7.27 -5.97 3.07
CA LYS A 11 7.14 -4.92 2.04
C LYS A 11 6.64 -5.51 0.73
N THR A 12 7.22 -6.61 0.29
CA THR A 12 6.81 -7.32 -0.94
C THR A 12 5.38 -7.82 -0.82
N LEU A 13 5.04 -8.49 0.30
CA LEU A 13 3.69 -8.99 0.56
C LEU A 13 2.65 -7.86 0.53
N LEU A 14 2.93 -6.76 1.25
CA LEU A 14 2.06 -5.59 1.26
C LEU A 14 2.01 -4.88 -0.09
N SER A 15 2.95 -5.09 -1.01
CA SER A 15 2.90 -4.45 -2.33
C SER A 15 1.93 -5.15 -3.28
N ILE A 16 1.57 -6.42 -3.01
CA ILE A 16 0.73 -7.24 -3.91
C ILE A 16 -0.62 -6.58 -4.22
N PRO A 17 -1.42 -6.10 -3.23
CA PRO A 17 -2.72 -5.52 -3.55
C PRO A 17 -2.61 -4.27 -4.43
N SER A 18 -1.57 -3.45 -4.23
CA SER A 18 -1.30 -2.30 -5.09
C SER A 18 -0.89 -2.71 -6.51
N ILE A 19 0.01 -3.69 -6.68
CA ILE A 19 0.41 -4.17 -8.01
C ILE A 19 -0.78 -4.75 -8.76
N VAL A 20 -1.61 -5.55 -8.07
CA VAL A 20 -2.86 -6.07 -8.61
C VAL A 20 -3.78 -4.91 -9.01
N GLY A 21 -3.98 -3.91 -8.14
CA GLY A 21 -4.75 -2.71 -8.45
C GLY A 21 -4.27 -1.96 -9.70
N ILE A 22 -2.95 -1.83 -9.90
CA ILE A 22 -2.37 -1.25 -11.12
C ILE A 22 -2.73 -2.10 -12.34
N ALA A 23 -2.58 -3.42 -12.25
CA ALA A 23 -2.95 -4.32 -13.35
C ALA A 23 -4.43 -4.18 -13.72
N TYR A 24 -5.33 -4.05 -12.73
CA TYR A 24 -6.75 -3.77 -12.97
C TYR A 24 -6.99 -2.38 -13.61
N MET A 25 -6.27 -1.35 -13.19
CA MET A 25 -6.37 -0.02 -13.84
C MET A 25 -5.92 -0.06 -15.31
N ILE A 26 -4.82 -0.76 -15.61
CA ILE A 26 -4.31 -0.93 -16.98
C ILE A 26 -5.28 -1.76 -17.82
N SER A 27 -5.82 -2.82 -17.24
CA SER A 27 -6.90 -3.64 -17.81
C SER A 27 -8.12 -2.83 -18.25
N PHE A 28 -8.48 -1.79 -17.49
CA PHE A 28 -9.58 -0.90 -17.89
C PHE A 28 -9.25 -0.09 -19.15
N TRP A 29 -7.97 0.18 -19.42
CA TRP A 29 -7.50 0.91 -20.60
C TRP A 29 -7.22 0.00 -21.80
N SER A 30 -7.17 -1.33 -21.62
CA SER A 30 -6.94 -2.30 -22.69
C SER A 30 -7.72 -3.60 -22.50
N ILE A 31 -8.75 -3.78 -23.33
CA ILE A 31 -9.61 -4.99 -23.35
C ILE A 31 -8.80 -6.25 -23.72
N ASP A 32 -7.76 -6.11 -24.53
CA ASP A 32 -6.90 -7.23 -24.93
C ASP A 32 -5.99 -7.71 -23.79
N PHE A 33 -5.57 -6.80 -22.91
CA PHE A 33 -4.83 -7.15 -21.69
C PHE A 33 -5.72 -7.92 -20.70
N LEU A 34 -7.01 -7.54 -20.58
CA LEU A 34 -7.99 -8.31 -19.81
C LEU A 34 -8.15 -9.72 -20.34
N LYS A 35 -8.37 -9.88 -21.66
CA LYS A 35 -8.48 -11.21 -22.27
C LYS A 35 -7.23 -12.06 -22.08
N TRP A 36 -6.05 -11.44 -22.06
CA TRP A 36 -4.77 -12.12 -21.81
C TRP A 36 -4.64 -12.62 -20.36
N ILE A 37 -5.01 -11.81 -19.36
CA ILE A 37 -4.96 -12.20 -17.94
C ILE A 37 -6.12 -13.14 -17.57
N SER A 38 -7.33 -12.87 -18.07
CA SER A 38 -8.57 -13.51 -17.62
C SER A 38 -8.89 -14.80 -18.37
N ASN A 39 -7.97 -15.35 -19.15
CA ASN A 39 -8.21 -16.41 -20.14
C ASN A 39 -8.63 -17.79 -19.56
N ASN A 40 -9.20 -17.85 -18.33
CA ASN A 40 -10.10 -18.86 -17.73
C ASN A 40 -10.08 -18.93 -16.18
N LEU A 41 -9.70 -17.87 -15.46
CA LEU A 41 -9.32 -18.00 -14.03
C LEU A 41 -10.29 -17.35 -13.02
N VAL A 42 -11.59 -17.63 -13.11
CA VAL A 42 -12.68 -17.15 -12.19
C VAL A 42 -13.36 -15.87 -12.67
N ASP A 43 -14.70 -15.85 -12.58
CA ASP A 43 -15.51 -14.67 -12.93
C ASP A 43 -15.10 -13.44 -12.11
N PHE A 44 -14.99 -12.30 -12.80
CA PHE A 44 -14.62 -10.99 -12.24
C PHE A 44 -15.40 -10.62 -10.97
N GLN A 45 -16.67 -11.05 -10.88
CA GLN A 45 -17.55 -10.80 -9.76
C GLN A 45 -17.03 -11.37 -8.43
N TYR A 46 -16.28 -12.48 -8.46
CA TYR A 46 -15.68 -13.08 -7.25
C TYR A 46 -14.30 -12.50 -6.94
N GLN A 47 -13.58 -12.01 -7.96
CA GLN A 47 -12.25 -11.44 -7.79
C GLN A 47 -12.31 -10.06 -7.12
N ALA A 48 -13.30 -9.22 -7.47
CA ALA A 48 -13.41 -7.85 -6.97
C ALA A 48 -13.55 -7.76 -5.43
N PRO A 49 -14.42 -8.53 -4.75
CA PRO A 49 -14.50 -8.50 -3.28
C PRO A 49 -13.21 -8.93 -2.60
N ILE A 50 -12.50 -9.92 -3.14
CA ILE A 50 -11.24 -10.42 -2.58
C ILE A 50 -10.15 -9.35 -2.69
N VAL A 51 -9.98 -8.75 -3.88
CA VAL A 51 -8.99 -7.69 -4.12
C VAL A 51 -9.29 -6.46 -3.26
N ASN A 52 -10.56 -6.07 -3.14
CA ASN A 52 -10.97 -4.96 -2.29
C ASN A 52 -10.71 -5.26 -0.80
N GLY A 53 -11.01 -6.46 -0.32
CA GLY A 53 -10.72 -6.88 1.05
C GLY A 53 -9.23 -6.83 1.38
N LEU A 54 -8.38 -7.36 0.48
CA LEU A 54 -6.92 -7.30 0.63
C LEU A 54 -6.40 -5.85 0.59
N THR A 55 -6.98 -5.01 -0.25
CA THR A 55 -6.61 -3.59 -0.35
C THR A 55 -6.97 -2.83 0.93
N LEU A 56 -8.17 -3.04 1.49
CA LEU A 56 -8.57 -2.43 2.76
C LEU A 56 -7.67 -2.87 3.92
N LEU A 57 -7.32 -4.15 3.98
CA LEU A 57 -6.41 -4.69 4.98
C LEU A 57 -5.00 -4.08 4.85
N GLN A 58 -4.47 -3.97 3.63
CA GLN A 58 -3.21 -3.29 3.34
C GLN A 58 -3.22 -1.83 3.83
N ILE A 59 -4.25 -1.06 3.45
CA ILE A 59 -4.39 0.34 3.86
C ILE A 59 -4.44 0.43 5.40
N GLY A 60 -5.21 -0.43 6.06
CA GLY A 60 -5.30 -0.47 7.52
C GLY A 60 -3.95 -0.69 8.19
N ILE A 61 -3.14 -1.64 7.68
CA ILE A 61 -1.78 -1.89 8.19
C ILE A 61 -0.88 -0.67 7.99
N LEU A 62 -0.90 -0.04 6.82
CA LEU A 62 -0.06 1.11 6.51
C LEU A 62 -0.43 2.34 7.34
N ILE A 63 -1.72 2.59 7.54
CA ILE A 63 -2.22 3.64 8.44
C ILE A 63 -1.77 3.32 9.86
N TYR A 64 -2.03 2.12 10.37
CA TYR A 64 -1.60 1.74 11.72
C TYR A 64 -0.11 2.03 11.93
N ARG A 65 0.74 1.62 10.97
CA ARG A 65 2.18 1.86 11.01
C ARG A 65 2.56 3.34 10.89
N LEU A 66 1.87 4.14 10.10
CA LEU A 66 2.08 5.59 10.05
C LEU A 66 1.81 6.24 11.42
N TRP A 67 0.81 5.76 12.14
CA TRP A 67 0.40 6.32 13.42
C TRP A 67 1.27 5.85 14.59
N THR A 68 2.06 4.79 14.45
CA THR A 68 3.00 4.33 15.50
C THR A 68 4.22 5.24 15.65
N TYR A 69 4.61 6.01 14.62
CA TYR A 69 5.72 6.98 14.72
C TYR A 69 5.36 8.13 15.66
N LYS A 70 6.02 8.27 16.80
CA LYS A 70 5.64 9.25 17.84
C LYS A 70 6.06 10.67 17.48
N ASN A 71 7.23 10.84 16.87
CA ASN A 71 7.85 12.15 16.63
C ASN A 71 7.56 12.71 15.23
N LEU A 72 6.57 12.15 14.52
CA LEU A 72 6.09 12.72 13.25
C LEU A 72 4.98 13.75 13.51
N PRO A 73 5.05 14.97 12.91
CA PRO A 73 3.98 15.95 13.02
C PRO A 73 2.61 15.39 12.62
N LYS A 74 1.57 15.71 13.41
CA LYS A 74 0.21 15.21 13.20
C LYS A 74 -0.32 15.52 11.79
N GLU A 75 -0.06 16.73 11.29
CA GLU A 75 -0.42 17.15 9.93
C GLU A 75 0.16 16.20 8.86
N LYS A 76 1.44 15.82 8.97
CA LYS A 76 2.06 14.87 8.04
C LYS A 76 1.38 13.51 8.10
N LYS A 77 1.01 13.01 9.29
CA LYS A 77 0.28 11.74 9.43
C LYS A 77 -1.10 11.82 8.80
N THR A 78 -1.83 12.91 9.03
CA THR A 78 -3.17 13.11 8.45
C THR A 78 -3.10 13.18 6.92
N ASN A 79 -2.17 13.96 6.36
CA ASN A 79 -2.01 14.07 4.91
C ASN A 79 -1.68 12.71 4.27
N TRP A 80 -0.78 11.93 4.88
CA TRP A 80 -0.46 10.59 4.39
C TRP A 80 -1.60 9.59 4.57
N THR A 81 -2.39 9.72 5.63
CA THR A 81 -3.61 8.91 5.79
C THR A 81 -4.57 9.17 4.63
N ILE A 82 -4.79 10.45 4.26
CA ILE A 82 -5.63 10.82 3.11
C ILE A 82 -5.04 10.26 1.81
N PHE A 83 -3.73 10.38 1.58
CA PHE A 83 -3.10 9.80 0.39
C PHE A 83 -3.26 8.29 0.31
N LEU A 84 -3.10 7.57 1.44
CA LEU A 84 -3.27 6.13 1.51
C LEU A 84 -4.71 5.68 1.25
N VAL A 85 -5.71 6.50 1.59
CA VAL A 85 -7.12 6.17 1.34
C VAL A 85 -7.52 6.52 -0.10
N VAL A 86 -7.22 7.74 -0.57
CA VAL A 86 -7.68 8.26 -1.86
C VAL A 86 -6.83 7.72 -3.01
N PHE A 87 -5.51 7.67 -2.86
CA PHE A 87 -4.57 7.22 -3.89
C PHE A 87 -3.97 5.86 -3.51
N ASN A 88 -4.80 4.97 -2.94
CA ASN A 88 -4.34 3.75 -2.28
C ASN A 88 -3.35 2.90 -3.10
N VAL A 89 -3.53 2.78 -4.40
CA VAL A 89 -2.69 1.97 -5.27
C VAL A 89 -1.26 2.53 -5.31
N ILE A 90 -1.12 3.81 -5.67
CA ILE A 90 0.20 4.44 -5.89
C ILE A 90 0.81 4.87 -4.56
N ALA A 91 0.01 5.49 -3.68
CA ALA A 91 0.47 5.98 -2.40
C ALA A 91 0.99 4.85 -1.50
N SER A 92 0.34 3.68 -1.51
CA SER A 92 0.79 2.53 -0.70
C SER A 92 2.17 2.03 -1.15
N LEU A 93 2.43 1.92 -2.46
CA LEU A 93 3.75 1.53 -2.96
C LEU A 93 4.83 2.54 -2.56
N ILE A 94 4.56 3.84 -2.75
CA ILE A 94 5.49 4.91 -2.35
C ILE A 94 5.72 4.87 -0.83
N PHE A 95 4.67 4.59 -0.06
CA PHE A 95 4.77 4.50 1.38
C PHE A 95 5.69 3.35 1.80
N ILE A 96 5.40 2.14 1.34
CA ILE A 96 6.10 0.88 1.67
C ILE A 96 7.59 0.99 1.34
N TRP A 97 7.92 1.45 0.13
CA TRP A 97 9.29 1.39 -0.38
C TRP A 97 10.14 2.63 -0.03
N LYS A 98 9.51 3.78 0.19
CA LYS A 98 10.24 5.05 0.41
C LYS A 98 9.89 5.73 1.72
N LYS A 99 8.61 5.99 1.99
CA LYS A 99 8.25 6.88 3.10
C LYS A 99 8.36 6.23 4.46
N ASP A 100 8.14 4.92 4.55
CA ASP A 100 8.35 4.12 5.75
C ASP A 100 9.74 4.39 6.37
N TYR A 101 10.79 4.23 5.56
CA TYR A 101 12.17 4.46 5.96
C TYR A 101 12.43 5.92 6.36
N VAL A 102 11.88 6.87 5.60
CA VAL A 102 12.05 8.30 5.87
C VAL A 102 11.39 8.70 7.19
N PHE A 103 10.18 8.20 7.45
CA PHE A 103 9.43 8.50 8.68
C PHE A 103 10.06 7.84 9.89
N GLU A 104 10.56 6.62 9.77
CA GLU A 104 11.29 5.97 10.85
C GLU A 104 12.58 6.73 11.21
N LYS A 105 13.31 7.25 10.22
CA LYS A 105 14.48 8.09 10.47
C LYS A 105 14.12 9.37 11.23
N MET A 106 13.07 10.07 10.79
CA MET A 106 12.58 11.29 11.45
C MET A 106 12.12 10.99 12.88
N ASP A 107 11.48 9.84 13.09
CA ASP A 107 11.01 9.41 14.40
C ASP A 107 12.17 9.26 15.39
N LYS A 108 13.29 8.69 14.94
CA LYS A 108 14.48 8.45 15.77
C LYS A 108 15.40 9.66 15.92
N SER A 109 15.55 10.48 14.88
CA SER A 109 16.44 11.65 14.94
C SER A 109 15.94 12.74 15.91
N THR A 110 14.68 12.64 16.31
CA THR A 110 14.00 13.61 17.18
C THR A 110 13.82 13.07 18.60
N SER A 111 14.39 11.89 18.90
CA SER A 111 14.50 11.38 20.27
C SER A 111 15.68 12.08 20.98
N PRO A 112 15.49 12.66 22.18
CA PRO A 112 16.59 13.17 23.00
C PRO A 112 17.54 12.04 23.44
#